data_AF-A0A5B0P935-F1
#
_entry.id   AF-A0A5B0P935-F1
#
_cell.length_a   1.000
_cell.length_b   1.000
_cell.length_c   1.000
_cell.angle_alpha   90.00
_cell.angle_beta   90.00
_cell.angle_gamma   90.00
#
_symmetry.space_group_name_H-M   'P 1'
#
loop_
_entity.id
_entity.type
_entity.pdbx_description
1 polymer ?
#
loop_
_entity_poly.entity_id
_entity_poly.type
_entity_poly.pdbx_seq_one_letter_code
_entity_poly.pdbx_strand_id
1 'polypeptide(L)'
;MPYVYYPPNIKVIVVRMTIEGKSRDSIRQTLGLQISNQSFNRWQFLYEQTRRVVRNPEEYEALGRPRTLTSEDRTFMVQLVRNEPGLFLVEIREKLYDATGTLLSVTAVHENLVNNLSITLKKAETLNSRKCLLKKYRYVARMSFYPANYLVFTDESAVCDRNLLRTHARSPCGTPAARYILRQNSKRLSILPAISINGLLALTVREDTYNGIKFEHFLKWTLVSDFLSCISSFGESDYVSYVCTP
;
A
#
# COMPACT_ATOMS: atom_id res chain seq x y z
N MET A 1 44.81 8.41 -12.58
CA MET A 1 44.27 8.11 -13.92
C MET A 1 42.82 7.67 -13.76
N PRO A 2 41.87 8.23 -14.53
CA PRO A 2 40.47 7.81 -14.50
C PRO A 2 40.33 6.36 -14.97
N TYR A 3 39.28 5.69 -14.51
CA TYR A 3 38.94 4.34 -14.95
C TYR A 3 38.60 4.35 -16.45
N VAL A 4 39.27 3.50 -17.23
CA VAL A 4 38.98 3.29 -18.65
C VAL A 4 38.38 1.90 -18.82
N TYR A 5 37.15 1.84 -19.32
CA TYR A 5 36.48 0.57 -19.60
C TYR A 5 37.03 -0.04 -20.88
N TYR A 6 37.53 -1.28 -20.78
CA TYR A 6 37.89 -2.10 -21.93
C TYR A 6 36.92 -3.28 -22.03
N PRO A 7 36.26 -3.48 -23.18
CA PRO A 7 35.43 -4.64 -23.42
C PRO A 7 36.16 -5.97 -23.17
N PRO A 8 35.49 -7.01 -22.65
CA PRO A 8 36.10 -8.33 -22.38
C PRO A 8 36.86 -8.95 -23.55
N ASN A 9 36.30 -8.87 -24.76
CA ASN A 9 36.91 -9.36 -25.99
C ASN A 9 38.26 -8.68 -26.29
N ILE A 10 38.37 -7.36 -26.07
CA ILE A 10 39.62 -6.62 -26.24
C ILE A 10 40.69 -7.16 -25.28
N LYS A 11 40.34 -7.39 -24.01
CA LYS A 11 41.28 -7.96 -23.03
C LYS A 11 41.79 -9.33 -23.47
N VAL A 12 40.90 -10.19 -23.98
CA VAL A 12 41.23 -11.53 -24.47
C VAL A 12 42.18 -11.46 -25.67
N ILE A 13 41.91 -10.58 -26.65
CA ILE A 13 42.77 -10.38 -27.82
C ILE A 13 44.15 -9.88 -27.37
N VAL A 14 44.21 -8.92 -26.45
CA VAL A 14 45.47 -8.39 -25.92
C VAL A 14 46.30 -9.48 -25.25
N VAL A 15 45.70 -10.30 -24.39
CA VAL A 15 46.41 -11.41 -23.74
C VAL A 15 46.87 -12.45 -24.77
N ARG A 16 46.03 -12.79 -25.76
CA ARG A 16 46.40 -13.71 -26.84
C ARG A 16 47.61 -13.20 -27.63
N MET A 17 47.58 -11.96 -28.12
CA MET A 17 48.68 -11.36 -28.87
C MET A 17 49.96 -11.26 -28.03
N THR A 18 49.83 -11.07 -26.72
CA THR A 18 50.98 -11.05 -25.80
C THR A 18 51.61 -12.45 -25.68
N ILE A 19 50.80 -13.52 -25.62
CA ILE A 19 51.26 -14.92 -25.62
C ILE A 19 51.93 -15.29 -26.95
N GLU A 20 51.44 -14.75 -28.07
CA GLU A 20 52.04 -14.88 -29.41
C GLU A 20 53.36 -14.09 -29.56
N GLY A 21 53.83 -13.41 -28.51
CA GLY A 21 55.10 -12.70 -28.50
C GLY A 21 55.07 -11.31 -29.16
N LYS A 22 53.89 -10.75 -29.41
CA LYS A 22 53.77 -9.38 -29.96
C LYS A 22 54.18 -8.33 -28.92
N SER A 23 54.90 -7.30 -29.35
CA SER A 23 55.26 -6.18 -28.48
C SER A 23 54.03 -5.33 -28.12
N ARG A 24 54.05 -4.69 -26.96
CA ARG A 24 52.94 -3.85 -26.48
C ARG A 24 52.59 -2.72 -27.45
N ASP A 25 53.60 -2.11 -28.06
CA ASP A 25 53.40 -1.05 -29.05
C ASP A 25 52.77 -1.56 -30.34
N SER A 26 53.16 -2.76 -30.80
CA SER A 26 52.51 -3.44 -31.92
C SER A 26 51.04 -3.74 -31.61
N ILE A 27 50.71 -4.18 -30.39
CA ILE A 27 49.33 -4.44 -29.97
C ILE A 27 48.50 -3.15 -29.96
N ARG A 28 49.04 -2.05 -29.42
CA ARG A 28 48.37 -0.73 -29.44
C ARG A 28 48.07 -0.27 -30.87
N GLN A 29 49.05 -0.38 -31.75
CA GLN A 29 48.92 0.02 -33.15
C GLN A 29 47.90 -0.85 -33.91
N THR A 30 47.91 -2.16 -33.67
CA THR A 30 47.00 -3.12 -34.31
C THR A 30 45.54 -2.92 -33.87
N LEU A 31 45.32 -2.65 -32.58
CA LEU A 31 43.97 -2.47 -32.04
C LEU A 31 43.47 -1.02 -32.15
N GLY A 32 44.34 -0.05 -32.47
CA GLY A 32 44.01 1.37 -32.46
C GLY A 32 43.63 1.91 -31.06
N LEU A 33 44.07 1.24 -29.99
CA LEU A 33 43.69 1.55 -28.61
C LEU A 33 44.91 1.92 -27.76
N GLN A 34 44.80 3.01 -27.00
CA GLN A 34 45.83 3.47 -26.06
C GLN A 34 45.73 2.75 -24.71
N ILE A 35 46.20 1.50 -24.68
CA ILE A 35 46.19 0.66 -23.47
C ILE A 35 47.42 0.97 -22.59
N SER A 36 47.18 1.27 -21.32
CA SER A 36 48.25 1.55 -20.35
C SER A 36 49.08 0.31 -20.00
N ASN A 37 50.38 0.49 -19.72
CA ASN A 37 51.26 -0.60 -19.27
C ASN A 37 50.71 -1.32 -18.02
N GLN A 38 50.05 -0.58 -17.12
CA GLN A 38 49.42 -1.14 -15.93
C GLN A 38 48.28 -2.11 -16.28
N SER A 39 47.50 -1.82 -17.32
CA SER A 39 46.41 -2.69 -17.77
C SER A 39 46.96 -3.99 -18.39
N PHE A 40 48.01 -3.87 -19.23
CA PHE A 40 48.74 -5.03 -19.75
C PHE A 40 49.22 -5.93 -18.61
N ASN A 41 49.96 -5.36 -17.65
CA ASN A 41 50.48 -6.12 -16.50
C ASN A 41 49.35 -6.79 -15.70
N ARG A 42 48.24 -6.07 -15.46
CA ARG A 42 47.12 -6.60 -14.68
C ARG A 42 46.41 -7.77 -15.38
N TRP A 43 46.18 -7.69 -16.69
CA TRP A 43 45.53 -8.77 -17.45
C TRP A 43 46.46 -9.97 -17.62
N GLN A 44 47.74 -9.73 -17.86
CA GLN A 44 48.74 -10.79 -17.96
C GLN A 44 48.91 -11.51 -16.62
N PHE A 45 49.05 -10.78 -15.52
CA PHE A 45 49.12 -11.35 -14.17
C PHE A 45 47.88 -12.19 -13.84
N LEU A 46 46.68 -11.69 -14.16
CA LEU A 46 45.45 -12.45 -13.93
C LEU A 46 45.43 -13.75 -14.74
N TYR A 47 45.85 -13.70 -16.01
CA TYR A 47 45.91 -14.86 -16.88
C TYR A 47 46.95 -15.89 -16.42
N GLU A 48 48.13 -15.45 -15.99
CA GLU A 48 49.17 -16.33 -15.45
C GLU A 48 48.70 -17.08 -14.20
N GLN A 49 47.95 -16.39 -13.32
CA GLN A 49 47.47 -16.97 -12.06
C GLN A 49 46.23 -17.87 -12.23
N THR A 50 45.27 -17.48 -13.08
CA THR A 50 43.94 -18.11 -13.10
C THR A 50 43.58 -18.75 -14.44
N ARG A 51 44.41 -18.57 -15.48
CA ARG A 51 44.10 -18.86 -16.89
C ARG A 51 42.84 -18.15 -17.40
N ARG A 52 42.36 -17.12 -16.70
CA ARG A 52 41.22 -16.27 -17.07
C ARG A 52 41.70 -14.85 -17.33
N VAL A 53 41.04 -14.18 -18.28
CA VAL A 53 41.34 -12.77 -18.63
C VAL A 53 40.34 -11.79 -17.99
N VAL A 54 39.17 -12.29 -17.59
CA VAL A 54 38.11 -11.54 -16.93
C VAL A 54 37.85 -12.21 -15.58
N ARG A 55 37.81 -11.42 -14.50
CA ARG A 55 37.42 -11.94 -13.17
C ARG A 55 35.95 -12.33 -13.19
N ASN A 56 35.61 -13.39 -12.47
CA ASN A 56 34.20 -13.76 -12.30
C ASN A 56 33.47 -12.62 -11.56
N PRO A 57 32.36 -12.09 -12.08
CA PRO A 57 31.53 -11.11 -11.38
C PRO A 57 31.20 -11.49 -9.93
N GLU A 58 30.90 -12.76 -9.69
CA GLU A 58 30.55 -13.27 -8.37
C GLU A 58 31.67 -13.06 -7.33
N GLU A 59 32.95 -13.08 -7.76
CA GLU A 59 34.10 -12.90 -6.87
C GLU A 59 34.24 -11.46 -6.34
N TYR A 60 33.67 -10.46 -7.03
CA TYR A 60 33.78 -9.05 -6.62
C TYR A 60 32.43 -8.37 -6.35
N GLU A 61 31.31 -8.93 -6.80
CA GLU A 61 29.99 -8.53 -6.30
C GLU A 61 29.86 -8.79 -4.79
N ALA A 62 30.52 -9.85 -4.29
CA ALA A 62 30.58 -10.18 -2.87
C ALA A 62 31.46 -9.22 -2.03
N LEU A 63 32.27 -8.35 -2.65
CA LEU A 63 33.26 -7.49 -1.94
C LEU A 63 32.65 -6.18 -1.41
N GLY A 64 31.32 -6.05 -1.38
CA GLY A 64 30.64 -4.96 -0.70
C GLY A 64 30.83 -5.00 0.82
N ARG A 65 30.55 -3.88 1.50
CA ARG A 65 30.51 -3.84 2.96
C ARG A 65 29.52 -4.92 3.44
N PRO A 66 29.91 -5.81 4.37
CA PRO A 66 29.00 -6.82 4.89
C PRO A 66 27.75 -6.14 5.47
N ARG A 67 26.59 -6.74 5.20
CA ARG A 67 25.31 -6.20 5.66
C ARG A 67 25.30 -6.15 7.19
N THR A 68 24.90 -5.02 7.75
CA THR A 68 24.84 -4.81 9.21
C THR A 68 23.86 -5.77 9.89
N LEU A 69 22.79 -6.19 9.19
CA LEU A 69 21.80 -7.11 9.73
C LEU A 69 22.10 -8.57 9.40
N THR A 70 22.13 -9.38 10.45
CA THR A 70 22.15 -10.84 10.40
C THR A 70 20.82 -11.39 9.90
N SER A 71 20.78 -12.70 9.62
CA SER A 71 19.53 -13.38 9.26
C SER A 71 18.52 -13.43 10.42
N GLU A 72 19.01 -13.46 11.65
CA GLU A 72 18.19 -13.44 12.87
C GLU A 72 17.49 -12.09 13.04
N ASP A 73 18.25 -10.99 12.89
CA ASP A 73 17.69 -9.63 12.95
C ASP A 73 16.56 -9.43 11.95
N ARG A 74 16.74 -9.93 10.71
CA ARG A 74 15.72 -9.85 9.66
C ARG A 74 14.46 -10.61 10.03
N THR A 75 14.62 -11.81 10.57
CA THR A 75 13.50 -12.64 11.00
C THR A 75 12.74 -11.97 12.13
N PHE A 76 13.46 -11.41 13.10
CA PHE A 76 12.91 -10.63 14.20
C PHE A 76 12.14 -9.41 13.70
N MET A 77 12.71 -8.59 12.80
CA MET A 77 12.04 -7.42 12.23
C MET A 77 10.73 -7.77 11.52
N VAL A 78 10.71 -8.88 10.76
CA VAL A 78 9.48 -9.35 10.10
C VAL A 78 8.41 -9.76 11.11
N GLN A 79 8.79 -10.49 12.16
CA GLN A 79 7.85 -10.89 13.22
C GLN A 79 7.34 -9.68 14.00
N LEU A 80 8.21 -8.73 14.31
CA LEU A 80 7.88 -7.51 15.03
C LEU A 80 6.82 -6.70 14.28
N VAL A 81 7.03 -6.43 12.99
CA VAL A 81 6.07 -5.68 12.16
C VAL A 81 4.76 -6.44 11.97
N ARG A 82 4.77 -7.78 11.95
CA ARG A 82 3.54 -8.59 11.88
C ARG A 82 2.71 -8.48 13.15
N ASN A 83 3.35 -8.52 14.31
CA ASN A 83 2.67 -8.47 15.61
C ASN A 83 2.21 -7.05 15.94
N GLU A 84 3.02 -6.05 15.60
CA GLU A 84 2.80 -4.66 15.94
C GLU A 84 3.01 -3.75 14.70
N PRO A 85 2.10 -3.80 13.72
CA PRO A 85 2.27 -3.07 12.44
C PRO A 85 2.18 -1.54 12.57
N GLY A 86 1.78 -1.03 13.74
CA GLY A 86 1.64 0.40 14.03
C GLY A 86 2.91 1.07 14.54
N LEU A 87 4.00 0.33 14.73
CA LEU A 87 5.24 0.88 15.31
C LEU A 87 5.89 1.92 14.38
N PHE A 88 6.37 3.00 14.98
CA PHE A 88 7.23 3.97 14.32
C PHE A 88 8.63 3.38 14.09
N LEU A 89 9.36 3.91 13.10
CA LEU A 89 10.73 3.46 12.78
C LEU A 89 11.69 3.54 13.97
N VAL A 90 11.49 4.52 14.87
CA VAL A 90 12.29 4.69 16.10
C VAL A 90 11.98 3.57 17.10
N GLU A 91 10.71 3.19 17.26
CA GLU A 91 10.31 2.11 18.15
C GLU A 91 10.78 0.74 17.62
N ILE A 92 10.72 0.54 16.29
CA ILE A 92 11.29 -0.65 15.64
C ILE A 92 12.80 -0.73 15.89
N ARG A 93 13.51 0.40 15.79
CA ARG A 93 14.94 0.48 16.09
C ARG A 93 15.24 0.09 17.54
N GLU A 94 14.48 0.66 18.49
CA GLU A 94 14.66 0.40 19.93
C GLU A 94 14.41 -1.08 20.24
N LYS A 95 13.30 -1.64 19.78
CA LYS A 95 12.98 -3.07 19.99
C LYS A 95 13.98 -4.02 19.33
N LEU A 96 14.52 -3.66 18.17
CA LEU A 96 15.59 -4.43 17.54
C LEU A 96 16.87 -4.41 18.38
N TYR A 97 17.24 -3.24 18.87
CA TYR A 97 18.41 -3.07 19.73
C TYR A 97 18.27 -3.85 21.04
N ASP A 98 17.10 -3.79 21.68
CA ASP A 98 16.83 -4.52 22.93
C ASP A 98 16.89 -6.05 22.73
N ALA A 99 16.48 -6.55 21.56
CA ALA A 99 16.44 -7.98 21.27
C ALA A 99 17.79 -8.57 20.84
N THR A 100 18.58 -7.82 20.06
CA THR A 100 19.76 -8.35 19.34
C THR A 100 21.05 -7.57 19.58
N GLY A 101 20.97 -6.39 20.22
CA GLY A 101 22.07 -5.44 20.37
C GLY A 101 22.42 -4.68 19.09
N THR A 102 21.71 -4.91 17.99
CA THR A 102 22.02 -4.31 16.68
C THR A 102 21.51 -2.87 16.62
N LEU A 103 22.43 -1.90 16.66
CA LEU A 103 22.10 -0.48 16.55
C LEU A 103 22.07 -0.02 15.09
N LEU A 104 20.89 0.39 14.61
CA LEU A 104 20.69 0.96 13.28
C LEU A 104 20.33 2.45 13.34
N SER A 105 20.68 3.20 12.29
CA SER A 105 20.06 4.51 12.06
C SER A 105 18.59 4.34 11.66
N VAL A 106 17.76 5.37 11.88
CA VAL A 106 16.35 5.36 11.46
C VAL A 106 16.22 5.16 9.94
N THR A 107 17.13 5.75 9.17
CA THR A 107 17.21 5.57 7.71
C THR A 107 17.53 4.13 7.33
N ALA A 108 18.48 3.49 8.03
CA ALA A 108 18.81 2.09 7.81
C ALA A 108 17.64 1.16 8.14
N VAL A 109 16.87 1.44 9.20
CA VAL A 109 15.63 0.67 9.48
C VAL A 109 14.65 0.77 8.31
N HIS A 110 14.42 1.97 7.78
CA HIS A 110 13.54 2.17 6.63
C HIS A 110 14.03 1.42 5.39
N GLU A 111 15.31 1.59 5.01
CA GLU A 111 15.89 0.90 3.85
C GLU A 111 15.80 -0.62 3.98
N ASN A 112 16.04 -1.15 5.18
CA ASN A 112 15.94 -2.58 5.42
C ASN A 112 14.51 -3.09 5.31
N LEU A 113 13.53 -2.38 5.88
CA LEU A 113 12.11 -2.74 5.75
C LEU A 113 11.68 -2.74 4.28
N VAL A 114 11.97 -1.67 3.54
CA VAL A 114 11.48 -1.48 2.17
C VAL A 114 12.26 -2.32 1.15
N ASN A 115 13.58 -2.14 1.09
CA ASN A 115 14.39 -2.70 0.01
C ASN A 115 14.84 -4.13 0.28
N ASN A 116 15.08 -4.48 1.54
CA ASN A 116 15.61 -5.81 1.89
C ASN A 116 14.52 -6.80 2.32
N LEU A 117 13.44 -6.33 2.96
CA LEU A 117 12.34 -7.17 3.45
C LEU A 117 11.04 -7.01 2.64
N SER A 118 11.00 -6.08 1.68
CA SER A 118 9.82 -5.80 0.85
C SER A 118 8.56 -5.45 1.65
N ILE A 119 8.73 -4.80 2.80
CA ILE A 119 7.66 -4.31 3.67
C ILE A 119 7.37 -2.85 3.32
N THR A 120 6.14 -2.58 2.89
CA THR A 120 5.67 -1.24 2.51
C THR A 120 4.71 -0.68 3.56
N LEU A 121 4.77 0.63 3.81
CA LEU A 121 3.78 1.33 4.63
C LEU A 121 2.43 1.41 3.88
N LYS A 122 1.36 0.92 4.50
CA LYS A 122 0.00 0.94 3.95
C LYS A 122 -0.94 1.62 4.92
N LYS A 123 -2.02 2.22 4.39
CA LYS A 123 -3.12 2.70 5.22
C LYS A 123 -3.78 1.49 5.88
N ALA A 124 -3.70 1.39 7.20
CA ALA A 124 -4.38 0.34 7.94
C ALA A 124 -5.90 0.49 7.78
N GLU A 125 -6.58 -0.62 7.50
CA GLU A 125 -8.05 -0.66 7.55
C GLU A 125 -8.49 -0.73 9.01
N THR A 126 -9.30 0.22 9.45
CA THR A 126 -9.91 0.14 10.79
C THR A 126 -11.01 -0.93 10.75
N LEU A 127 -10.67 -2.12 11.25
CA LEU A 127 -11.63 -3.20 11.38
C LEU A 127 -12.44 -3.02 12.68
N ASN A 128 -13.77 -3.09 12.58
CA ASN A 128 -14.63 -3.11 13.76
C ASN A 128 -14.39 -4.43 14.52
N SER A 129 -14.01 -4.35 15.80
CA SER A 129 -13.73 -5.53 16.65
C SER A 129 -14.93 -6.46 16.82
N ARG A 130 -16.16 -5.96 16.59
CA ARG A 130 -17.40 -6.75 16.61
C ARG A 130 -17.72 -7.42 15.27
N LYS A 131 -16.93 -7.19 14.22
CA LYS A 131 -17.14 -7.76 12.88
C LYS A 131 -16.93 -9.28 12.94
N CYS A 132 -18.01 -10.03 12.88
CA CYS A 132 -18.00 -11.48 12.85
C CYS A 132 -18.27 -11.99 11.43
N LEU A 133 -17.26 -12.55 10.77
CA LEU A 133 -17.38 -13.07 9.40
C LEU A 133 -18.42 -14.20 9.32
N LEU A 134 -18.47 -15.08 10.31
CA LEU A 134 -19.44 -16.18 10.33
C LEU A 134 -20.89 -15.66 10.32
N LYS A 135 -21.21 -14.64 11.13
CA LYS A 135 -22.54 -14.01 11.15
C LYS A 135 -22.85 -13.33 9.81
N LYS A 136 -21.86 -12.65 9.20
CA LYS A 136 -22.00 -12.04 7.87
C LYS A 136 -22.33 -13.09 6.82
N TYR A 137 -21.57 -14.18 6.73
CA TYR A 137 -21.80 -15.22 5.71
C TYR A 137 -23.12 -15.95 5.90
N ARG A 138 -23.50 -16.24 7.15
CA ARG A 138 -24.83 -16.80 7.46
C ARG A 138 -25.96 -15.87 6.99
N TYR A 139 -25.83 -14.57 7.23
CA TYR A 139 -26.79 -13.59 6.74
C TYR A 139 -26.86 -13.55 5.22
N VAL A 140 -25.70 -13.49 4.53
CA VAL A 140 -25.65 -13.49 3.05
C VAL A 140 -26.28 -14.76 2.46
N ALA A 141 -25.97 -15.94 3.02
CA ALA A 141 -26.58 -17.20 2.58
C ALA A 141 -28.11 -17.18 2.74
N ARG A 142 -28.61 -16.66 3.87
CA ARG A 142 -30.05 -16.51 4.12
C ARG A 142 -30.72 -15.52 3.16
N MET A 143 -30.04 -14.41 2.85
CA MET A 143 -30.58 -13.38 1.95
C MET A 143 -30.49 -13.74 0.47
N SER A 144 -29.73 -14.78 0.11
CA SER A 144 -29.49 -15.18 -1.29
C SER A 144 -30.76 -15.53 -2.08
N PHE A 145 -31.83 -15.92 -1.39
CA PHE A 145 -33.11 -16.28 -2.00
C PHE A 145 -34.00 -15.07 -2.36
N TYR A 146 -33.68 -13.87 -1.87
CA TYR A 146 -34.47 -12.67 -2.11
C TYR A 146 -33.88 -11.86 -3.27
N PRO A 147 -34.67 -11.57 -4.32
CA PRO A 147 -34.25 -10.66 -5.38
C PRO A 147 -33.90 -9.27 -4.83
N ALA A 148 -32.91 -8.61 -5.44
CA ALA A 148 -32.48 -7.27 -5.03
C ALA A 148 -33.61 -6.23 -5.09
N ASN A 149 -34.57 -6.40 -6.01
CA ASN A 149 -35.73 -5.51 -6.17
C ASN A 149 -36.67 -5.53 -4.96
N TYR A 150 -36.58 -6.52 -4.08
CA TYR A 150 -37.39 -6.62 -2.85
C TYR A 150 -36.68 -6.02 -1.63
N LEU A 151 -35.43 -5.62 -1.77
CA LEU A 151 -34.63 -5.12 -0.66
C LEU A 151 -34.66 -3.59 -0.62
N VAL A 152 -35.04 -3.07 0.55
CA VAL A 152 -34.94 -1.66 0.89
C VAL A 152 -33.97 -1.52 2.05
N PHE A 153 -32.97 -0.66 1.87
CA PHE A 153 -31.93 -0.39 2.86
C PHE A 153 -32.18 0.96 3.51
N THR A 154 -32.13 0.98 4.84
CA THR A 154 -32.30 2.18 5.65
C THR A 154 -31.18 2.26 6.66
N ASP A 155 -30.51 3.41 6.78
CA ASP A 155 -29.49 3.63 7.82
C ASP A 155 -29.40 5.11 8.18
N GLU A 156 -29.10 5.43 9.44
CA GLU A 156 -29.00 6.80 9.91
C GLU A 156 -27.66 7.41 9.50
N SER A 157 -27.71 8.43 8.66
CA SER A 157 -26.54 9.23 8.28
C SER A 157 -26.62 10.60 8.92
N ALA A 158 -25.54 11.05 9.54
CA ALA A 158 -25.54 12.35 10.19
C ALA A 158 -24.59 13.34 9.53
N VAL A 159 -25.10 14.52 9.24
CA VAL A 159 -24.37 15.63 8.64
C VAL A 159 -24.22 16.73 9.69
N CYS A 160 -23.00 17.26 9.81
CA CYS A 160 -22.73 18.42 10.65
C CYS A 160 -21.71 19.32 9.98
N ASP A 161 -21.73 20.61 10.33
CA ASP A 161 -20.81 21.61 9.76
C ASP A 161 -19.33 21.21 9.91
N ARG A 162 -18.99 20.47 10.98
CA ARG A 162 -17.65 19.94 11.19
C ARG A 162 -17.20 18.99 10.08
N ASN A 163 -18.10 18.17 9.56
CA ASN A 163 -17.79 17.21 8.48
C ASN A 163 -17.56 17.90 7.14
N LEU A 164 -18.01 19.16 6.99
CA LEU A 164 -17.78 19.99 5.81
C LEU A 164 -16.46 20.76 5.87
N LEU A 165 -15.71 20.67 6.98
CA LEU A 165 -14.44 21.36 7.12
C LEU A 165 -13.35 20.67 6.30
N ARG A 166 -12.67 21.44 5.45
CA ARG A 166 -11.46 20.99 4.75
C ARG A 166 -10.38 20.55 5.76
N THR A 167 -9.77 19.40 5.52
CA THR A 167 -8.65 18.86 6.32
C THR A 167 -7.34 19.61 6.08
N HIS A 168 -7.20 20.27 4.93
CA HIS A 168 -5.99 21.00 4.55
C HIS A 168 -6.23 22.52 4.60
N ALA A 169 -5.28 23.23 5.21
CA ALA A 169 -5.21 24.69 5.25
C ALA A 169 -3.87 25.15 4.65
N ARG A 170 -3.84 26.38 4.14
CA ARG A 170 -2.62 26.97 3.53
C ARG A 170 -1.90 27.83 4.57
N SER A 171 -0.60 27.64 4.71
CA SER A 171 0.32 28.50 5.46
C SER A 171 1.62 28.68 4.67
N PRO A 172 2.38 29.76 4.94
CA PRO A 172 3.75 29.89 4.43
C PRO A 172 4.63 28.68 4.78
N CYS A 173 5.55 28.35 3.89
CA CYS A 173 6.48 27.24 4.08
C CYS A 173 7.22 27.38 5.43
N GLY A 174 7.20 26.33 6.24
CA GLY A 174 7.84 26.31 7.57
C GLY A 174 7.01 26.89 8.71
N THR A 175 5.76 27.32 8.47
CA THR A 175 4.87 27.83 9.53
C THR A 175 3.60 26.99 9.65
N PRO A 176 3.08 26.76 10.88
CA PRO A 176 1.87 25.97 11.08
C PRO A 176 0.63 26.72 10.58
N ALA A 177 -0.24 26.03 9.86
CA ALA A 177 -1.57 26.56 9.53
C ALA A 177 -2.49 26.42 10.75
N ALA A 178 -2.84 27.53 11.38
CA ALA A 178 -3.78 27.55 12.51
C ALA A 178 -5.22 27.72 12.03
N ARG A 179 -6.13 26.92 12.60
CA ARG A 179 -7.58 27.07 12.42
C ARG A 179 -8.27 27.06 13.77
N TYR A 180 -9.05 28.09 14.05
CA TYR A 180 -9.92 28.14 15.22
C TYR A 180 -11.25 27.48 14.90
N ILE A 181 -11.67 26.50 15.71
CA ILE A 181 -12.98 25.85 15.58
C ILE A 181 -13.98 26.71 16.34
N LEU A 182 -14.70 27.58 15.62
CA LEU A 182 -15.61 28.58 16.21
C LEU A 182 -16.88 27.98 16.82
N ARG A 183 -17.24 26.71 16.53
CA ARG A 183 -18.39 26.01 17.13
C ARG A 183 -18.07 24.54 17.42
N GLN A 184 -18.02 24.17 18.69
CA GLN A 184 -17.85 22.77 19.09
C GLN A 184 -19.17 21.97 19.04
N ASN A 185 -20.33 22.62 19.22
CA ASN A 185 -21.64 21.96 19.17
C ASN A 185 -22.45 22.50 17.98
N SER A 186 -21.95 22.29 16.76
CA SER A 186 -22.71 22.62 15.55
C SER A 186 -24.00 21.80 15.51
N LYS A 187 -25.11 22.39 15.07
CA LYS A 187 -26.35 21.65 14.79
C LYS A 187 -26.03 20.44 13.91
N ARG A 188 -26.60 19.29 14.24
CA ARG A 188 -26.42 18.04 13.51
C ARG A 188 -27.73 17.70 12.85
N LEU A 189 -27.70 17.45 11.55
CA LEU A 189 -28.82 16.93 10.81
C LEU A 189 -28.69 15.41 10.76
N SER A 190 -29.71 14.72 11.24
CA SER A 190 -29.86 13.27 11.12
C SER A 190 -30.75 12.99 9.92
N ILE A 191 -30.19 12.28 8.95
CA ILE A 191 -30.82 11.93 7.69
C ILE A 191 -31.11 10.43 7.72
N LEU A 192 -32.35 10.06 7.45
CA LEU A 192 -32.78 8.67 7.35
C LEU A 192 -33.38 8.42 5.97
N PRO A 193 -32.57 7.94 5.00
CA PRO A 193 -33.04 7.52 3.70
C PRO A 193 -33.51 6.06 3.73
N ALA A 194 -34.46 5.75 2.85
CA ALA A 194 -34.79 4.40 2.44
C ALA A 194 -34.48 4.25 0.95
N ILE A 195 -33.55 3.36 0.61
CA ILE A 195 -33.01 3.21 -0.74
C ILE A 195 -33.22 1.78 -1.21
N SER A 196 -33.74 1.63 -2.41
CA SER A 196 -33.82 0.36 -3.13
C SER A 196 -32.90 0.40 -4.35
N ILE A 197 -32.84 -0.71 -5.09
CA ILE A 197 -32.15 -0.75 -6.39
C ILE A 197 -32.74 0.24 -7.41
N ASN A 198 -34.02 0.61 -7.24
CA ASN A 198 -34.71 1.57 -8.10
C ASN A 198 -34.49 3.03 -7.66
N GLY A 199 -33.72 3.26 -6.60
CA GLY A 199 -33.41 4.59 -6.09
C GLY A 199 -34.01 4.88 -4.70
N LEU A 200 -34.08 6.16 -4.37
CA LEU A 200 -34.56 6.66 -3.09
C LEU A 200 -36.10 6.55 -3.02
N LEU A 201 -36.60 5.79 -2.05
CA LEU A 201 -38.03 5.59 -1.82
C LEU A 201 -38.61 6.62 -0.84
N ALA A 202 -37.87 6.90 0.23
CA ALA A 202 -38.29 7.86 1.25
C ALA A 202 -37.07 8.52 1.89
N LEU A 203 -37.23 9.75 2.38
CA LEU A 203 -36.17 10.50 3.06
C LEU A 203 -36.77 11.35 4.17
N THR A 204 -36.19 11.28 5.36
CA THR A 204 -36.53 12.21 6.44
C THR A 204 -35.29 12.85 7.01
N VAL A 205 -35.32 14.17 7.16
CA VAL A 205 -34.24 14.98 7.74
C VAL A 205 -34.73 15.60 9.04
N ARG A 206 -33.93 15.49 10.10
CA ARG A 206 -34.25 16.03 11.42
C ARG A 206 -33.04 16.71 12.05
N GLU A 207 -33.25 17.67 12.95
CA GLU A 207 -32.17 18.30 13.74
C GLU A 207 -31.80 17.48 15.00
N ASP A 208 -32.56 16.44 15.32
CA ASP A 208 -32.36 15.58 16.49
C ASP A 208 -31.97 14.14 16.09
N THR A 209 -31.46 13.36 17.04
CA THR A 209 -31.06 11.96 16.79
C THR A 209 -32.29 11.05 16.66
N TYR A 210 -32.20 10.04 15.81
CA TYR A 210 -33.21 8.98 15.77
C TYR A 210 -33.13 8.11 17.03
N ASN A 211 -34.30 7.76 17.53
CA ASN A 211 -34.48 6.73 18.55
C ASN A 211 -35.38 5.63 17.97
N GLY A 212 -35.51 4.50 18.66
CA GLY A 212 -36.33 3.38 18.19
C GLY A 212 -37.75 3.78 17.80
N ILE A 213 -38.40 4.63 18.60
CA ILE A 213 -39.78 5.11 18.36
C ILE A 213 -39.86 5.92 17.06
N LYS A 214 -38.93 6.87 16.86
CA LYS A 214 -38.89 7.69 15.64
C LYS A 214 -38.56 6.86 14.41
N PHE A 215 -37.71 5.85 14.55
CA PHE A 215 -37.37 4.93 13.48
C PHE A 215 -38.58 4.07 13.09
N GLU A 216 -39.29 3.50 14.07
CA GLU A 216 -40.54 2.78 13.81
C GLU A 216 -41.62 3.67 13.18
N HIS A 217 -41.71 4.92 13.64
CA HIS A 217 -42.61 5.90 13.03
C HIS A 217 -42.25 6.15 11.56
N PHE A 218 -40.97 6.32 11.24
CA PHE A 218 -40.50 6.46 9.86
C PHE A 218 -40.88 5.25 9.00
N LEU A 219 -40.67 4.03 9.51
CA LEU A 219 -41.04 2.81 8.78
C LEU A 219 -42.55 2.76 8.49
N LYS A 220 -43.38 2.99 9.50
CA LYS A 220 -44.83 2.85 9.39
C LYS A 220 -45.47 3.96 8.55
N TRP A 221 -45.09 5.20 8.81
CA TRP A 221 -45.85 6.36 8.33
C TRP A 221 -45.19 7.10 7.18
N THR A 222 -43.89 6.93 6.98
CA THR A 222 -43.18 7.53 5.85
C THR A 222 -42.93 6.47 4.81
N LEU A 223 -42.11 5.47 5.11
CA LEU A 223 -41.69 4.48 4.12
C LEU A 223 -42.85 3.67 3.54
N VAL A 224 -43.68 3.05 4.39
CA VAL A 224 -44.80 2.20 3.91
C VAL A 224 -45.90 3.05 3.26
N SER A 225 -46.22 4.22 3.82
CA SER A 225 -47.22 5.12 3.24
C SER A 225 -46.81 5.63 1.86
N ASP A 226 -45.56 6.09 1.71
CA ASP A 226 -45.02 6.59 0.44
C ASP A 226 -44.90 5.47 -0.59
N PHE A 227 -44.62 4.25 -0.15
CA PHE A 227 -44.61 3.08 -1.01
C PHE A 227 -46.01 2.73 -1.54
N LEU A 228 -47.03 2.76 -0.68
CA LEU A 228 -48.42 2.50 -1.06
C LEU A 228 -49.00 3.59 -1.97
N SER A 229 -48.67 4.87 -1.72
CA SER A 229 -49.10 5.98 -2.57
C SER A 229 -48.48 5.92 -3.97
N CYS A 230 -47.23 5.47 -4.07
CA CYS A 230 -46.55 5.26 -5.33
C CYS A 230 -47.20 4.11 -6.13
N ILE A 231 -47.56 3.00 -5.47
CA ILE A 231 -48.29 1.89 -6.11
C ILE A 231 -49.65 2.34 -6.66
N SER A 232 -50.42 3.12 -5.90
CA SER A 232 -51.70 3.67 -6.36
C SER A 232 -51.57 4.66 -7.52
N SER A 233 -50.40 5.29 -7.70
CA SER A 233 -50.14 6.22 -8.79
C SER A 233 -49.70 5.52 -10.09
N PHE A 234 -49.24 4.27 -10.01
CA PHE A 234 -48.86 3.42 -11.15
C PHE A 234 -49.95 2.40 -11.54
N GLY A 235 -51.05 2.34 -10.78
CA GLY A 235 -52.12 1.37 -10.95
C GLY A 235 -53.14 1.75 -12.02
N GLU A 236 -52.78 1.66 -13.31
CA GLU A 236 -53.78 1.35 -14.36
C GLU A 236 -53.25 0.58 -15.58
N SER A 237 -52.03 0.00 -15.57
CA SER A 237 -51.61 -0.79 -16.76
C SER A 237 -50.91 -2.13 -16.56
N ASP A 238 -50.53 -2.59 -15.38
CA ASP A 238 -49.98 -3.96 -15.25
C ASP A 238 -50.13 -4.52 -13.82
N TYR A 239 -51.28 -5.12 -13.51
CA TYR A 239 -51.43 -6.00 -12.35
C TYR A 239 -51.63 -7.44 -12.83
N VAL A 240 -50.52 -8.19 -12.90
CA VAL A 240 -50.56 -9.66 -12.89
C VAL A 240 -50.82 -10.09 -11.45
N SER A 241 -51.97 -10.69 -11.24
CA SER A 241 -52.43 -11.31 -10.01
C SER A 241 -51.50 -12.44 -9.58
N TYR A 242 -50.83 -12.27 -8.44
CA TYR A 242 -50.32 -13.40 -7.67
C TYR A 242 -51.08 -13.48 -6.35
N VAL A 243 -52.10 -14.33 -6.40
CA VAL A 243 -52.84 -14.80 -5.23
C VAL A 243 -51.87 -15.63 -4.38
N CYS A 244 -51.54 -15.16 -3.18
CA CYS A 244 -51.03 -16.02 -2.12
C CYS A 244 -52.18 -16.91 -1.64
N THR A 245 -52.16 -18.18 -2.01
CA THR A 245 -52.88 -19.24 -1.28
C THR A 245 -52.00 -19.81 -0.16
N PRO A 246 -52.59 -20.27 0.96
CA PRO A 246 -51.99 -20.28 2.30
C PRO A 246 -50.79 -21.21 2.49
#